data_AF-A0A7S4SNL2-F1
#
_entry.id   AF-A0A7S4SNL2-F1
#
_cell.length_a   1.000
_cell.length_b   1.000
_cell.length_c   1.000
_cell.angle_alpha   90.00
_cell.angle_beta   90.00
_cell.angle_gamma   90.00
#
_symmetry.space_group_name_H-M   'P 1'
#
loop_
_entity.id
_entity.type
_entity.pdbx_description
1 polymer ?
#
loop_
_entity_poly.entity_id
_entity_poly.type
_entity_poly.pdbx_seq_one_letter_code
_entity_poly.pdbx_strand_id
1 'polypeptide(L)'
;MAEVLNCIITHAKCFDDKLRAYCILIFSLGGQKQLVKAIEMGLDVLERLGEKFPTNPDAKDGMTEVLKTRRMLEGQTMGTLIGKVIKDKRVLTIMGLLESLALYSYFGKPEYIPLFACRMIQLSLRHGWCSFTTFGYALYSLALSTYNDLKGAERYGKLALDIMKHTNAWYPHCRVNAVIYGFVFLRCNHLQLCLEPLAKAYRDCVKIGDSEWLVANASLFATLSFQCGKELSSVEIFLNEAEENAKKWKTTTGFHNTRPLYQAILNLMGKANQPTLLEGEAISFTKEISNERGREMVQTTSRLQLYQMRVAY
;
A
#
# COMPACT_ATOMS: atom_id res chain seq x y z
N MET A 1 -3.48 7.02 24.78
CA MET A 1 -2.72 5.92 24.13
C MET A 1 -1.25 6.29 23.96
N ALA A 2 -0.91 7.43 23.35
CA ALA A 2 0.48 7.86 23.16
C ALA A 2 1.29 7.99 24.46
N GLU A 3 0.70 8.53 25.54
CA GLU A 3 1.37 8.65 26.85
C GLU A 3 1.74 7.30 27.47
N VAL A 4 0.86 6.30 27.35
CA VAL A 4 1.10 4.94 27.85
C VAL A 4 2.22 4.27 27.05
N LEU A 5 2.24 4.43 25.72
CA LEU A 5 3.29 3.90 24.86
C LEU A 5 4.65 4.56 25.18
N ASN A 6 4.68 5.88 25.35
CA ASN A 6 5.88 6.60 25.75
C ASN A 6 6.37 6.19 27.13
N CYS A 7 5.47 5.93 28.08
CA CYS A 7 5.82 5.40 29.38
C CYS A 7 6.50 4.02 29.25
N ILE A 8 5.95 3.10 28.46
CA ILE A 8 6.57 1.78 28.20
C ILE A 8 7.94 1.96 27.54
N ILE A 9 8.06 2.80 26.52
CA ILE A 9 9.32 3.07 25.82
C ILE A 9 10.39 3.64 26.76
N THR A 10 9.99 4.50 27.70
CA THR A 10 10.91 5.14 28.65
C THR A 10 11.34 4.18 29.75
N HIS A 11 10.40 3.43 30.35
CA HIS A 11 10.63 2.69 31.59
C HIS A 11 10.95 1.20 31.40
N ALA A 12 10.64 0.59 30.24
CA ALA A 12 10.97 -0.81 30.02
C ALA A 12 12.49 -1.03 29.97
N LYS A 13 12.94 -2.20 30.45
CA LYS A 13 14.37 -2.47 30.68
C LYS A 13 15.09 -3.03 29.46
N CYS A 14 14.41 -3.81 28.62
CA CYS A 14 14.99 -4.36 27.40
C CYS A 14 14.29 -3.84 26.15
N PHE A 15 14.95 -3.97 24.99
CA PHE A 15 14.37 -3.54 23.73
C PHE A 15 13.17 -4.39 23.31
N ASP A 16 13.19 -5.69 23.59
CA ASP A 16 12.11 -6.60 23.20
C ASP A 16 10.78 -6.23 23.88
N ASP A 17 10.82 -5.77 25.14
CA ASP A 17 9.65 -5.25 25.85
C ASP A 17 9.10 -3.96 25.21
N LYS A 18 10.00 -3.13 24.64
CA LYS A 18 9.66 -1.88 23.94
C LYS A 18 9.18 -2.12 22.52
N LEU A 19 9.59 -3.21 21.88
CA LEU A 19 9.38 -3.45 20.46
C LEU A 19 7.90 -3.37 20.08
N ARG A 20 7.02 -4.00 20.87
CA ARG A 20 5.58 -3.92 20.64
C ARG A 20 5.03 -2.50 20.75
N ALA A 21 5.53 -1.72 21.72
CA ALA A 21 5.13 -0.32 21.88
C ALA A 21 5.58 0.53 20.69
N TYR A 22 6.82 0.34 20.20
CA TYR A 22 7.30 0.99 18.99
C TYR A 22 6.46 0.63 17.77
N CYS A 23 6.14 -0.65 17.55
CA CYS A 23 5.29 -1.05 16.43
C CYS A 23 3.94 -0.33 16.46
N ILE A 24 3.27 -0.29 17.62
CA ILE A 24 1.97 0.39 17.77
C ILE A 24 2.11 1.90 17.52
N LEU A 25 3.21 2.51 17.97
CA LEU A 25 3.47 3.94 17.75
C LEU A 25 3.68 4.25 16.27
N ILE A 26 4.44 3.42 15.55
CA ILE A 26 4.65 3.51 14.10
C ILE A 26 3.29 3.42 13.36
N PHE A 27 2.47 2.42 13.69
CA PHE A 27 1.12 2.30 13.12
C PHE A 27 0.24 3.52 13.43
N SER A 28 0.31 4.03 14.65
CA SER A 28 -0.45 5.22 15.05
C SER A 28 -0.02 6.46 14.27
N LEU A 29 1.28 6.66 14.06
CA LEU A 29 1.82 7.74 13.22
C LEU A 29 1.34 7.60 11.77
N GLY A 30 1.34 6.38 11.22
CA GLY A 30 0.78 6.08 9.91
C GLY A 30 -0.70 6.46 9.77
N GLY A 31 -1.53 6.06 10.74
CA GLY A 31 -2.95 6.42 10.80
C GLY A 31 -3.20 7.93 10.92
N GLN A 32 -2.29 8.66 11.59
CA GLN A 32 -2.32 10.12 11.71
C GLN A 32 -1.73 10.86 10.49
N LYS A 33 -1.37 10.14 9.42
CA LYS A 33 -0.73 10.68 8.20
C LYS A 33 0.63 11.33 8.44
N GLN A 34 1.29 11.04 9.56
CA GLN A 34 2.67 11.46 9.83
C GLN A 34 3.65 10.44 9.24
N LEU A 35 3.54 10.20 7.92
CA LEU A 35 4.18 9.07 7.23
C LEU A 35 5.71 9.13 7.32
N VAL A 36 6.31 10.31 7.14
CA VAL A 36 7.76 10.49 7.23
C VAL A 36 8.28 10.12 8.63
N LYS A 37 7.59 10.56 9.69
CA LYS A 37 7.96 10.19 11.07
C LYS A 37 7.78 8.70 11.36
N ALA A 38 6.73 8.09 10.80
CA ALA A 38 6.52 6.64 10.91
C ALA A 38 7.65 5.86 10.23
N ILE A 39 8.10 6.33 9.06
CA ILE A 39 9.23 5.74 8.32
C ILE A 39 10.52 5.89 9.12
N GLU A 40 10.86 7.09 9.58
CA GLU A 40 12.09 7.35 10.34
C GLU A 40 12.15 6.51 11.62
N MET A 41 11.08 6.49 12.41
CA MET A 41 11.01 5.64 13.60
C MET A 41 11.09 4.15 13.26
N GLY A 42 10.48 3.73 12.15
CA GLY A 42 10.57 2.36 11.67
C GLY A 42 11.98 1.95 11.27
N LEU A 43 12.72 2.83 10.61
CA LEU A 43 14.11 2.61 10.23
C LEU A 43 15.01 2.50 11.47
N ASP A 44 14.81 3.36 12.48
CA ASP A 44 15.53 3.27 13.75
C ASP A 44 15.29 1.94 14.47
N VAL A 45 14.03 1.48 14.48
CA VAL A 45 13.66 0.18 15.07
C VAL A 45 14.26 -0.98 14.27
N LEU A 46 14.25 -0.91 12.95
CA LEU A 46 14.87 -1.92 12.08
C LEU A 46 16.38 -2.00 12.29
N GLU A 47 17.07 -0.86 12.42
CA GLU A 47 18.52 -0.84 12.69
C GLU A 47 18.84 -1.51 14.04
N ARG A 48 18.05 -1.23 15.09
CA ARG A 48 18.16 -1.91 16.40
C ARG A 48 17.85 -3.41 16.32
N LEU A 49 17.02 -3.82 15.37
CA LEU A 49 16.76 -5.22 15.05
C LEU A 49 17.83 -5.87 14.17
N GLY A 50 18.86 -5.13 13.76
CA GLY A 50 19.99 -5.60 12.94
C GLY A 50 19.78 -5.42 11.43
N GLU A 51 18.72 -4.74 11.01
CA GLU A 51 18.39 -4.49 9.61
C GLU A 51 18.64 -3.02 9.26
N LYS A 52 19.82 -2.74 8.73
CA LYS A 52 20.24 -1.39 8.36
C LYS A 52 19.80 -1.01 6.95
N PHE A 53 19.36 0.23 6.80
CA PHE A 53 18.98 0.86 5.54
C PHE A 53 19.73 2.19 5.37
N PRO A 54 19.95 2.65 4.13
CA PRO A 54 20.49 3.99 3.86
C PRO A 54 19.53 5.08 4.36
N THR A 55 20.08 6.20 4.83
CA THR A 55 19.32 7.33 5.41
C THR A 55 18.56 8.14 4.36
N ASN A 56 19.01 8.15 3.11
CA ASN A 56 18.34 8.79 1.97
C ASN A 56 18.71 8.03 0.69
N PRO A 57 18.05 6.89 0.42
CA PRO A 57 18.35 6.10 -0.77
C PRO A 57 17.99 6.84 -2.05
N ASP A 58 18.73 6.57 -3.11
CA ASP A 58 18.37 6.95 -4.46
C ASP A 58 17.93 5.75 -5.32
N ALA A 59 17.62 6.01 -6.58
CA ALA A 59 17.21 4.97 -7.52
C ALA A 59 18.30 3.90 -7.76
N LYS A 60 19.59 4.24 -7.61
CA LYS A 60 20.71 3.31 -7.80
C LYS A 60 20.86 2.37 -6.61
N ASP A 61 20.65 2.87 -5.39
CA ASP A 61 20.62 2.01 -4.19
C ASP A 61 19.55 0.92 -4.34
N GLY A 62 18.34 1.31 -4.75
CA GLY A 62 17.25 0.37 -5.00
C GLY A 62 17.58 -0.63 -6.12
N MET A 63 18.15 -0.18 -7.23
CA MET A 63 18.54 -1.07 -8.34
C MET A 63 19.63 -2.06 -7.92
N THR A 64 20.58 -1.62 -7.10
CA THR A 64 21.66 -2.48 -6.58
C THR A 64 21.11 -3.63 -5.75
N GLU A 65 20.19 -3.35 -4.83
CA GLU A 65 19.54 -4.40 -4.04
C GLU A 65 18.63 -5.28 -4.89
N VAL A 66 17.98 -4.74 -5.93
CA VAL A 66 17.20 -5.54 -6.90
C VAL A 66 18.08 -6.55 -7.63
N LEU A 67 19.24 -6.13 -8.15
CA LEU A 67 20.16 -7.02 -8.87
C LEU A 67 20.74 -8.09 -7.94
N LYS A 68 21.11 -7.72 -6.71
CA LYS A 68 21.57 -8.65 -5.69
C LYS A 68 20.50 -9.70 -5.34
N THR A 69 19.26 -9.26 -5.15
CA THR A 69 18.13 -10.15 -4.83
C THR A 69 17.80 -11.06 -6.01
N ARG A 70 17.87 -10.55 -7.25
CA ARG A 70 17.72 -11.36 -8.47
C ARG A 70 18.69 -12.54 -8.49
N ARG A 71 19.98 -12.30 -8.21
CA ARG A 71 20.99 -13.36 -8.15
C ARG A 71 20.67 -14.40 -7.07
N MET A 72 20.20 -13.98 -5.91
CA MET A 72 19.79 -14.91 -4.84
C MET A 72 18.57 -15.77 -5.21
N LEU A 73 17.73 -15.29 -6.14
CA LEU A 73 16.56 -16.00 -6.65
C LEU A 73 16.88 -16.94 -7.82
N GLU A 74 18.08 -16.86 -8.39
CA GLU A 74 18.51 -17.80 -9.43
C GLU A 74 18.54 -19.23 -8.88
N GLY A 75 17.95 -20.17 -9.62
CA GLY A 75 17.85 -21.58 -9.21
C GLY A 75 16.82 -21.88 -8.11
N GLN A 76 16.13 -20.87 -7.56
CA GLN A 76 15.07 -21.10 -6.58
C GLN A 76 13.83 -21.69 -7.25
N THR A 77 13.21 -22.68 -6.61
CA THR A 77 11.97 -23.32 -7.06
C THR A 77 10.85 -23.05 -6.06
N MET A 78 9.60 -23.25 -6.46
CA MET A 78 8.47 -23.08 -5.54
C MET A 78 8.66 -23.90 -4.24
N GLY A 79 9.14 -25.15 -4.37
CA GLY A 79 9.41 -26.01 -3.22
C GLY A 79 10.48 -25.49 -2.27
N THR A 80 11.56 -24.87 -2.80
CA THR A 80 12.58 -24.26 -1.93
C THR A 80 12.08 -22.97 -1.30
N LEU A 81 11.27 -22.19 -2.03
CA LEU A 81 10.73 -20.93 -1.56
C LEU A 81 9.75 -21.08 -0.40
N ILE A 82 8.96 -22.15 -0.36
CA ILE A 82 7.93 -22.38 0.69
C ILE A 82 8.25 -23.56 1.63
N GLY A 83 9.35 -24.29 1.39
CA GLY A 83 9.64 -25.56 2.07
C GLY A 83 10.06 -25.44 3.54
N LYS A 84 10.50 -24.26 3.98
CA LYS A 84 10.86 -23.97 5.39
C LYS A 84 10.02 -22.80 5.88
N VAL A 85 9.48 -22.88 7.09
CA VAL A 85 8.69 -21.78 7.69
C VAL A 85 9.54 -21.01 8.72
N ILE A 86 9.45 -19.68 8.71
CA ILE A 86 10.07 -18.83 9.73
C ILE A 86 9.40 -19.10 11.09
N LYS A 87 10.19 -19.53 12.08
CA LYS A 87 9.74 -19.69 13.48
C LYS A 87 10.24 -18.59 14.41
N ASP A 88 11.23 -17.82 13.97
CA ASP A 88 11.83 -16.75 14.76
C ASP A 88 10.88 -15.54 14.83
N LYS A 89 10.40 -15.23 16.04
CA LYS A 89 9.49 -14.11 16.32
C LYS A 89 10.12 -12.75 15.96
N ARG A 90 11.43 -12.60 16.09
CA ARG A 90 12.15 -11.38 15.73
C ARG A 90 12.08 -11.15 14.23
N VAL A 91 12.36 -12.19 13.44
CA VAL A 91 12.27 -12.12 11.97
C VAL A 91 10.84 -11.86 11.52
N LEU A 92 9.83 -12.50 12.14
CA LEU A 92 8.42 -12.22 11.84
C LEU A 92 8.05 -10.76 12.15
N THR A 93 8.59 -10.19 13.22
CA THR A 93 8.35 -8.78 13.57
C THR A 93 9.00 -7.83 12.57
N ILE A 94 10.24 -8.12 12.14
CA ILE A 94 10.92 -7.38 11.07
C ILE A 94 10.08 -7.43 9.79
N MET A 95 9.60 -8.60 9.37
CA MET A 95 8.80 -8.77 8.15
C MET A 95 7.50 -7.95 8.20
N GLY A 96 6.80 -7.94 9.34
CA GLY A 96 5.59 -7.12 9.52
C GLY A 96 5.85 -5.62 9.54
N LEU A 97 6.98 -5.19 10.15
CA LEU A 97 7.42 -3.80 10.10
C LEU A 97 7.72 -3.37 8.66
N LEU A 98 8.48 -4.16 7.90
CA LEU A 98 8.80 -3.86 6.50
C LEU A 98 7.55 -3.70 5.63
N GLU A 99 6.54 -4.55 5.82
CA GLU A 99 5.27 -4.43 5.10
C GLU A 99 4.56 -3.10 5.41
N SER A 100 4.49 -2.73 6.69
CA SER A 100 3.82 -1.50 7.14
C SER A 100 4.54 -0.27 6.62
N LEU A 101 5.88 -0.27 6.72
CA LEU A 101 6.71 0.82 6.22
C LEU A 101 6.66 0.94 4.70
N ALA A 102 6.51 -0.16 3.96
CA ALA A 102 6.36 -0.12 2.52
C ALA A 102 5.07 0.63 2.09
N LEU A 103 3.96 0.42 2.81
CA LEU A 103 2.73 1.16 2.57
C LEU A 103 2.93 2.66 2.80
N TYR A 104 3.60 3.05 3.89
CA TYR A 104 3.87 4.46 4.20
C TYR A 104 4.85 5.09 3.21
N SER A 105 5.86 4.33 2.80
CA SER A 105 6.88 4.77 1.86
C SER A 105 6.32 5.08 0.48
N TYR A 106 5.28 4.36 0.04
CA TYR A 106 4.59 4.67 -1.22
C TYR A 106 4.09 6.11 -1.31
N PHE A 107 3.67 6.69 -0.18
CA PHE A 107 3.15 8.05 -0.12
C PHE A 107 4.16 9.07 0.42
N GLY A 108 5.21 8.63 1.12
CA GLY A 108 6.16 9.51 1.81
C GLY A 108 7.58 9.52 1.25
N LYS A 109 8.17 8.34 1.00
CA LYS A 109 9.58 8.16 0.56
C LYS A 109 9.68 6.91 -0.34
N PRO A 110 9.20 6.94 -1.59
CA PRO A 110 9.06 5.76 -2.45
C PRO A 110 10.38 5.04 -2.78
N GLU A 111 11.52 5.73 -2.61
CA GLU A 111 12.88 5.21 -2.81
C GLU A 111 13.20 4.02 -1.88
N TYR A 112 12.48 3.88 -0.76
CA TYR A 112 12.62 2.73 0.14
C TYR A 112 11.90 1.46 -0.33
N ILE A 113 10.93 1.56 -1.25
CA ILE A 113 10.12 0.39 -1.67
C ILE A 113 11.00 -0.74 -2.22
N PRO A 114 11.94 -0.51 -3.17
CA PRO A 114 12.80 -1.57 -3.67
C PRO A 114 13.64 -2.20 -2.57
N LEU A 115 14.11 -1.41 -1.59
CA LEU A 115 14.94 -1.89 -0.48
C LEU A 115 14.16 -2.80 0.46
N PHE A 116 12.94 -2.40 0.84
CA PHE A 116 12.06 -3.23 1.68
C PHE A 116 11.65 -4.51 0.96
N ALA A 117 11.27 -4.43 -0.32
CA ALA A 117 10.94 -5.58 -1.13
C ALA A 117 12.09 -6.61 -1.16
N CYS A 118 13.28 -6.13 -1.49
CA CYS A 118 14.49 -6.95 -1.53
C CYS A 118 14.80 -7.55 -0.16
N ARG A 119 14.71 -6.76 0.92
CA ARG A 119 15.00 -7.25 2.27
C ARG A 119 14.04 -8.36 2.70
N MET A 120 12.74 -8.21 2.43
CA MET A 120 11.74 -9.24 2.74
C MET A 120 12.05 -10.56 2.03
N ILE A 121 12.42 -10.52 0.75
CA ILE A 121 12.82 -11.70 -0.01
C ILE A 121 14.10 -12.31 0.55
N GLN A 122 15.13 -11.50 0.78
CA GLN A 122 16.42 -11.97 1.30
C GLN A 122 16.28 -12.64 2.67
N LEU A 123 15.47 -12.07 3.57
CA LEU A 123 15.13 -12.69 4.85
C LEU A 123 14.39 -14.01 4.66
N SER A 124 13.47 -14.05 3.69
CA SER A 124 12.72 -15.27 3.41
C SER A 124 13.62 -16.39 2.89
N LEU A 125 14.59 -16.07 2.02
CA LEU A 125 15.57 -17.04 1.52
C LEU A 125 16.50 -17.56 2.63
N ARG A 126 16.82 -16.75 3.65
CA ARG A 126 17.68 -17.15 4.77
C ARG A 126 16.95 -17.94 5.85
N HIS A 127 15.76 -17.48 6.24
CA HIS A 127 15.06 -17.97 7.43
C HIS A 127 13.88 -18.90 7.10
N GLY A 128 13.43 -18.91 5.85
CA GLY A 128 12.24 -19.61 5.39
C GLY A 128 11.10 -18.64 5.02
N TRP A 129 9.97 -19.19 4.63
CA TRP A 129 8.77 -18.48 4.24
C TRP A 129 7.90 -18.10 5.45
N CYS A 130 7.22 -16.96 5.31
CA CYS A 130 6.05 -16.61 6.11
C CYS A 130 5.02 -15.88 5.23
N SER A 131 3.84 -15.56 5.77
CA SER A 131 2.79 -14.85 5.02
C SER A 131 3.26 -13.53 4.38
N PHE A 132 4.17 -12.80 5.04
CA PHE A 132 4.74 -11.56 4.52
C PHE A 132 5.68 -11.78 3.32
N THR A 133 6.26 -12.97 3.15
CA THR A 133 7.11 -13.30 2.00
C THR A 133 6.38 -13.06 0.68
N THR A 134 5.10 -13.42 0.61
CA THR A 134 4.24 -13.21 -0.56
C THR A 134 4.11 -11.72 -0.91
N PHE A 135 3.94 -10.87 0.10
CA PHE A 135 3.92 -9.42 -0.08
C PHE A 135 5.27 -8.88 -0.55
N GLY A 136 6.38 -9.41 -0.04
CA GLY A 136 7.73 -9.08 -0.51
C GLY A 136 7.91 -9.32 -2.02
N TYR A 137 7.42 -10.45 -2.55
CA TYR A 137 7.42 -10.70 -4.00
C TYR A 137 6.53 -9.74 -4.78
N ALA A 138 5.38 -9.35 -4.23
CA ALA A 138 4.51 -8.37 -4.86
C ALA A 138 5.17 -6.98 -4.94
N LEU A 139 5.82 -6.53 -3.87
CA LEU A 139 6.59 -5.29 -3.88
C LEU A 139 7.81 -5.36 -4.80
N TYR A 140 8.46 -6.51 -4.89
CA TYR A 140 9.60 -6.69 -5.79
C TYR A 140 9.17 -6.60 -7.25
N SER A 141 8.01 -7.17 -7.59
CA SER A 141 7.35 -6.99 -8.88
C SER A 141 7.04 -5.51 -9.16
N LEU A 142 6.54 -4.75 -8.17
CA LEU A 142 6.35 -3.31 -8.28
C LEU A 142 7.66 -2.57 -8.53
N ALA A 143 8.73 -2.88 -7.79
CA ALA A 143 10.04 -2.27 -7.97
C ALA A 143 10.60 -2.49 -9.39
N LEU A 144 10.49 -3.72 -9.92
CA LEU A 144 10.88 -4.03 -11.29
C LEU A 144 10.08 -3.23 -12.33
N SER A 145 8.78 -3.06 -12.10
CA SER A 145 7.93 -2.22 -12.95
C SER A 145 8.41 -0.77 -12.97
N THR A 146 8.76 -0.20 -11.80
CA THR A 146 9.31 1.17 -11.70
C THR A 146 10.60 1.33 -12.49
N TYR A 147 11.46 0.30 -12.52
CA TYR A 147 12.67 0.27 -13.35
C TYR A 147 12.44 -0.18 -14.80
N ASN A 148 11.20 -0.24 -15.24
CA ASN A 148 10.78 -0.59 -16.60
C ASN A 148 11.13 -2.03 -17.04
N ASP A 149 11.45 -2.93 -16.11
CA ASP A 149 11.55 -4.38 -16.39
C ASP A 149 10.16 -5.01 -16.25
N LEU A 150 9.30 -4.78 -17.26
CA LEU A 150 7.91 -5.24 -17.24
C LEU A 150 7.78 -6.77 -17.30
N LYS A 151 8.72 -7.45 -17.97
CA LYS A 151 8.75 -8.93 -18.03
C LYS A 151 9.09 -9.52 -16.67
N GLY A 152 10.09 -8.96 -15.98
CA GLY A 152 10.41 -9.34 -14.61
C GLY A 152 9.25 -9.03 -13.66
N ALA A 153 8.66 -7.84 -13.77
CA ALA A 153 7.51 -7.44 -12.98
C ALA A 153 6.35 -8.44 -13.13
N GLU A 154 5.97 -8.79 -14.35
CA GLU A 154 4.91 -9.77 -14.59
C GLU A 154 5.25 -11.14 -14.01
N ARG A 155 6.48 -11.64 -14.24
CA ARG A 155 6.95 -12.94 -13.73
C ARG A 155 6.85 -13.03 -12.20
N TYR A 156 7.41 -12.06 -11.49
CA TYR A 156 7.41 -12.09 -10.02
C TYR A 156 6.03 -11.75 -9.44
N GLY A 157 5.20 -11.01 -10.18
CA GLY A 157 3.81 -10.78 -9.81
C GLY A 157 2.97 -12.06 -9.86
N LYS A 158 3.13 -12.86 -10.93
CA LYS A 158 2.53 -14.20 -11.03
C LYS A 158 3.05 -15.12 -9.92
N LEU A 159 4.36 -15.12 -9.66
CA LEU A 159 4.95 -15.90 -8.57
C LEU A 159 4.33 -15.55 -7.21
N ALA A 160 4.11 -14.26 -6.91
CA ALA A 160 3.45 -13.85 -5.68
C ALA A 160 2.03 -14.42 -5.56
N LEU A 161 1.25 -14.36 -6.65
CA LEU A 161 -0.11 -14.92 -6.69
C LEU A 161 -0.10 -16.45 -6.56
N ASP A 162 0.87 -17.14 -7.17
CA ASP A 162 1.02 -18.59 -7.08
C ASP A 162 1.39 -19.01 -5.64
N ILE A 163 2.35 -18.34 -5.01
CA ILE A 163 2.71 -18.58 -3.60
C ILE A 163 1.48 -18.39 -2.70
N MET A 164 0.72 -17.31 -2.91
CA MET A 164 -0.49 -17.01 -2.15
C MET A 164 -1.51 -18.15 -2.27
N LYS A 165 -1.74 -18.65 -3.49
CA LYS A 165 -2.67 -19.76 -3.76
C LYS A 165 -2.19 -21.07 -3.13
N HIS A 166 -0.90 -21.40 -3.26
CA HIS A 166 -0.33 -22.66 -2.74
C HIS A 166 -0.31 -22.73 -1.22
N THR A 167 -0.07 -21.61 -0.55
CA THR A 167 0.08 -21.57 0.91
C THR A 167 -1.25 -21.37 1.64
N ASN A 168 -2.34 -21.18 0.90
CA ASN A 168 -3.65 -20.77 1.42
C ASN A 168 -3.53 -19.58 2.41
N ALA A 169 -2.54 -18.72 2.20
CA ALA A 169 -2.26 -17.60 3.07
C ALA A 169 -3.34 -16.53 2.87
N TRP A 170 -4.36 -16.56 3.71
CA TRP A 170 -5.49 -15.63 3.61
C TRP A 170 -5.12 -14.19 4.03
N TYR A 171 -4.19 -14.06 5.00
CA TYR A 171 -3.80 -12.78 5.58
C TYR A 171 -3.25 -11.74 4.56
N PRO A 172 -2.29 -12.06 3.67
CA PRO A 172 -1.76 -11.09 2.72
C PRO A 172 -2.66 -10.89 1.49
N HIS A 173 -3.81 -11.57 1.38
CA HIS A 173 -4.57 -11.65 0.13
C HIS A 173 -4.97 -10.27 -0.40
N CYS A 174 -5.60 -9.43 0.42
CA CYS A 174 -6.02 -8.10 -0.02
C CYS A 174 -4.85 -7.16 -0.37
N ARG A 175 -3.71 -7.33 0.29
CA ARG A 175 -2.51 -6.49 0.14
C ARG A 175 -1.74 -6.85 -1.13
N VAL A 176 -1.52 -8.14 -1.35
CA VAL A 176 -0.87 -8.67 -2.56
C VAL A 176 -1.70 -8.32 -3.79
N ASN A 177 -3.02 -8.53 -3.74
CA ASN A 177 -3.89 -8.18 -4.87
C ASN A 177 -3.87 -6.68 -5.16
N ALA A 178 -3.90 -5.82 -4.14
CA ALA A 178 -3.78 -4.37 -4.32
C ALA A 178 -2.48 -4.00 -5.05
N VAL A 179 -1.34 -4.57 -4.63
CA VAL A 179 -0.05 -4.29 -5.25
C VAL A 179 -0.01 -4.78 -6.70
N ILE A 180 -0.36 -6.04 -6.93
CA ILE A 180 -0.24 -6.68 -8.25
C ILE A 180 -1.24 -6.09 -9.24
N TYR A 181 -2.53 -6.09 -8.92
CA TYR A 181 -3.58 -5.67 -9.85
C TYR A 181 -3.76 -4.14 -9.89
N GLY A 182 -3.41 -3.45 -8.81
CA GLY A 182 -3.56 -2.00 -8.70
C GLY A 182 -2.36 -1.18 -9.18
N PHE A 183 -1.17 -1.78 -9.32
CA PHE A 183 0.04 -1.04 -9.74
C PHE A 183 0.89 -1.76 -10.79
N VAL A 184 0.96 -3.08 -10.76
CA VAL A 184 1.83 -3.84 -11.68
C VAL A 184 1.12 -4.22 -12.96
N PHE A 185 0.07 -5.02 -12.85
CA PHE A 185 -0.57 -5.67 -14.00
C PHE A 185 -1.31 -4.69 -14.90
N LEU A 186 -1.70 -3.51 -14.41
CA LEU A 186 -2.20 -2.44 -15.28
C LEU A 186 -1.17 -1.99 -16.34
N ARG A 187 0.13 -2.26 -16.13
CA ARG A 187 1.21 -1.94 -17.08
C ARG A 187 1.60 -3.11 -17.97
N CYS A 188 1.15 -4.32 -17.64
CA CYS A 188 1.55 -5.55 -18.33
C CYS A 188 0.36 -6.28 -18.99
N ASN A 189 -0.88 -5.95 -18.63
CA ASN A 189 -2.11 -6.67 -19.01
C ASN A 189 -3.27 -5.70 -19.26
N HIS A 190 -4.39 -6.24 -19.79
CA HIS A 190 -5.63 -5.48 -19.93
C HIS A 190 -6.21 -5.06 -18.57
N LEU A 191 -6.62 -3.80 -18.46
CA LEU A 191 -7.12 -3.21 -17.21
C LEU A 191 -8.33 -3.95 -16.65
N GLN A 192 -9.22 -4.45 -17.51
CA GLN A 192 -10.43 -5.17 -17.12
C GLN A 192 -10.13 -6.43 -16.29
N LEU A 193 -8.99 -7.08 -16.53
CA LEU A 193 -8.57 -8.29 -15.80
C LEU A 193 -8.25 -8.00 -14.33
N CYS A 194 -7.99 -6.74 -13.99
CA CYS A 194 -7.61 -6.33 -12.64
C CYS A 194 -8.83 -5.96 -11.77
N LEU A 195 -10.01 -5.73 -12.37
CA LEU A 195 -11.19 -5.24 -11.65
C LEU A 195 -11.73 -6.22 -10.62
N GLU A 196 -11.99 -7.47 -11.01
CA GLU A 196 -12.56 -8.46 -10.09
C GLU A 196 -11.60 -8.83 -8.94
N PRO A 197 -10.28 -9.03 -9.17
CA PRO A 197 -9.33 -9.22 -8.08
C PRO A 197 -9.30 -8.05 -7.08
N LEU A 198 -9.35 -6.81 -7.55
CA LEU A 198 -9.41 -5.62 -6.68
C LEU A 198 -10.73 -5.53 -5.90
N ALA A 199 -11.86 -5.82 -6.54
CA ALA A 199 -13.16 -5.87 -5.87
C ALA A 199 -13.19 -6.94 -4.77
N LYS A 200 -12.65 -8.13 -5.06
CA LYS A 200 -12.50 -9.20 -4.07
C LYS A 200 -11.57 -8.79 -2.93
N ALA A 201 -10.44 -8.15 -3.24
CA ALA A 201 -9.50 -7.66 -2.23
C ALA A 201 -10.15 -6.65 -1.27
N TYR A 202 -10.96 -5.72 -1.79
CA TYR A 202 -11.76 -4.80 -0.97
C TYR A 202 -12.73 -5.56 -0.05
N ARG A 203 -13.52 -6.51 -0.58
CA ARG A 203 -14.43 -7.34 0.23
C ARG A 203 -13.70 -8.15 1.29
N ASP A 204 -12.50 -8.65 0.97
CA ASP A 204 -11.67 -9.36 1.93
C ASP A 204 -11.19 -8.40 3.04
N CYS A 205 -10.77 -7.16 2.73
CA CYS A 205 -10.48 -6.14 3.74
C CYS A 205 -11.65 -5.91 4.69
N VAL A 206 -12.88 -5.82 4.17
CA VAL A 206 -14.11 -5.67 4.99
C VAL A 206 -14.25 -6.83 5.98
N LYS A 207 -14.02 -8.07 5.53
CA LYS A 207 -14.14 -9.27 6.37
C LYS A 207 -13.07 -9.34 7.45
N ILE A 208 -11.84 -8.92 7.15
CA ILE A 208 -10.69 -9.08 8.05
C ILE A 208 -10.49 -7.88 8.98
N GLY A 209 -11.17 -6.76 8.72
CA GLY A 209 -11.00 -5.52 9.48
C GLY A 209 -9.74 -4.74 9.13
N ASP A 210 -9.14 -4.96 7.95
CA ASP A 210 -7.93 -4.23 7.53
C ASP A 210 -8.30 -2.87 6.94
N SER A 211 -8.32 -1.87 7.81
CA SER A 211 -8.80 -0.53 7.48
C SER A 211 -7.85 0.28 6.57
N GLU A 212 -6.54 0.03 6.62
CA GLU A 212 -5.56 0.73 5.78
C GLU A 212 -5.67 0.24 4.33
N TRP A 213 -5.72 -1.08 4.13
CA TRP A 213 -5.84 -1.67 2.80
C TRP A 213 -7.26 -1.62 2.23
N LEU A 214 -8.30 -1.51 3.08
CA LEU A 214 -9.68 -1.27 2.64
C LEU A 214 -9.76 -0.05 1.72
N VAL A 215 -9.26 1.08 2.23
CA VAL A 215 -9.31 2.35 1.53
C VAL A 215 -8.45 2.33 0.27
N ALA A 216 -7.26 1.72 0.33
CA ALA A 216 -6.39 1.58 -0.82
C ALA A 216 -7.07 0.77 -1.94
N ASN A 217 -7.63 -0.39 -1.62
CA ASN A 217 -8.35 -1.23 -2.58
C ASN A 217 -9.58 -0.53 -3.15
N ALA A 218 -10.35 0.20 -2.34
CA ALA A 218 -11.49 0.98 -2.82
C ALA A 218 -11.05 2.05 -3.82
N SER A 219 -9.99 2.79 -3.52
CA SER A 219 -9.44 3.82 -4.40
C SER A 219 -8.98 3.24 -5.73
N LEU A 220 -8.26 2.11 -5.68
CA LEU A 220 -7.75 1.41 -6.86
C LEU A 220 -8.88 0.88 -7.74
N PHE A 221 -9.84 0.18 -7.14
CA PHE A 221 -10.98 -0.38 -7.86
C PHE A 221 -11.84 0.72 -8.52
N ALA A 222 -12.15 1.79 -7.80
CA ALA A 222 -12.95 2.89 -8.35
C ALA A 222 -12.22 3.59 -9.50
N THR A 223 -10.92 3.89 -9.33
CA THR A 223 -10.10 4.52 -10.37
C THR A 223 -10.06 3.66 -11.63
N LEU A 224 -9.83 2.36 -11.48
CA LEU A 224 -9.72 1.44 -12.59
C LEU A 224 -11.08 1.18 -13.26
N SER A 225 -12.17 1.16 -12.49
CA SER A 225 -13.53 1.02 -13.02
C SER A 225 -13.89 2.24 -13.89
N PHE A 226 -13.57 3.44 -13.42
CA PHE A 226 -13.75 4.67 -14.20
C PHE A 226 -12.92 4.65 -15.49
N GLN A 227 -11.64 4.25 -15.40
CA GLN A 227 -10.74 4.16 -16.57
C GLN A 227 -11.16 3.09 -17.59
N CYS A 228 -11.78 1.99 -17.13
CA CYS A 228 -12.32 0.94 -17.99
C CYS A 228 -13.67 1.33 -18.64
N GLY A 229 -14.23 2.51 -18.34
CA GLY A 229 -15.52 2.93 -18.85
C GLY A 229 -16.69 2.11 -18.28
N LYS A 230 -16.59 1.63 -17.03
CA LYS A 230 -17.75 1.03 -16.35
C LYS A 230 -18.86 2.07 -16.19
N GLU A 231 -20.11 1.59 -16.18
CA GLU A 231 -21.29 2.42 -15.96
C GLU A 231 -21.15 3.22 -14.65
N LEU A 232 -21.25 4.54 -14.74
CA LEU A 232 -20.97 5.46 -13.62
C LEU A 232 -21.85 5.21 -12.40
N SER A 233 -23.12 4.82 -12.62
CA SER A 233 -24.06 4.43 -11.55
C SER A 233 -23.50 3.29 -10.69
N SER A 234 -22.92 2.27 -11.31
CA SER A 234 -22.33 1.11 -10.61
C SER A 234 -21.11 1.50 -9.79
N VAL A 235 -20.29 2.42 -10.30
CA VAL A 235 -19.09 2.90 -9.59
C VAL A 235 -19.48 3.81 -8.44
N GLU A 236 -20.52 4.64 -8.62
CA GLU A 236 -21.05 5.51 -7.58
C GLU A 236 -21.65 4.73 -6.41
N ILE A 237 -22.44 3.69 -6.65
CA ILE A 237 -22.96 2.79 -5.60
C ILE A 237 -21.80 2.21 -4.77
N PHE A 238 -20.76 1.72 -5.44
CA PHE A 238 -19.57 1.19 -4.75
C PHE A 238 -18.85 2.26 -3.92
N LEU A 239 -18.66 3.46 -4.48
CA LEU A 239 -17.97 4.55 -3.79
C LEU A 239 -18.73 5.03 -2.56
N ASN A 240 -20.06 5.09 -2.63
CA ASN A 240 -20.91 5.41 -1.49
C ASN A 240 -20.78 4.36 -0.38
N GLU A 241 -20.85 3.06 -0.72
CA GLU A 241 -20.62 1.97 0.25
C GLU A 241 -19.23 2.05 0.89
N ALA A 242 -18.20 2.31 0.08
CA ALA A 242 -16.83 2.44 0.55
C ALA A 242 -16.62 3.65 1.47
N GLU A 243 -17.28 4.78 1.19
CA GLU A 243 -17.25 5.95 2.06
C GLU A 243 -17.95 5.69 3.39
N GLU A 244 -19.10 5.02 3.39
CA GLU A 244 -19.81 4.63 4.62
C GLU A 244 -18.98 3.67 5.49
N ASN A 245 -18.32 2.69 4.87
CA ASN A 245 -17.37 1.83 5.59
C ASN A 245 -16.19 2.62 6.16
N ALA A 246 -15.63 3.57 5.41
CA ALA A 246 -14.54 4.42 5.88
C ALA A 246 -14.97 5.31 7.06
N LYS A 247 -16.21 5.84 7.06
CA LYS A 247 -16.81 6.57 8.20
C LYS A 247 -16.94 5.66 9.42
N LYS A 248 -17.55 4.48 9.25
CA LYS A 248 -17.75 3.48 10.32
C LYS A 248 -16.43 3.10 10.99
N TRP A 249 -15.36 2.97 10.22
CA TRP A 249 -14.05 2.52 10.71
C TRP A 249 -13.09 3.65 11.06
N LYS A 250 -13.55 4.91 11.01
CA LYS A 250 -12.75 6.11 11.31
C LYS A 250 -11.50 6.24 10.43
N THR A 251 -11.56 5.77 9.18
CA THR A 251 -10.50 5.88 8.17
C THR A 251 -10.83 6.88 7.05
N THR A 252 -11.75 7.81 7.32
CA THR A 252 -12.17 8.88 6.40
C THR A 252 -11.00 9.69 5.84
N THR A 253 -9.96 9.95 6.65
CA THR A 253 -8.73 10.63 6.22
C THR A 253 -8.00 9.86 5.12
N GLY A 254 -8.05 8.53 5.12
CA GLY A 254 -7.51 7.73 4.03
C GLY A 254 -8.35 7.86 2.76
N PHE A 255 -9.68 7.81 2.90
CA PHE A 255 -10.61 7.88 1.78
C PHE A 255 -10.61 9.24 1.06
N HIS A 256 -10.06 10.27 1.72
CA HIS A 256 -9.88 11.60 1.17
C HIS A 256 -9.26 11.61 -0.24
N ASN A 257 -8.29 10.72 -0.52
CA ASN A 257 -7.66 10.61 -1.85
C ASN A 257 -8.59 10.08 -2.96
N THR A 258 -9.72 9.46 -2.62
CA THR A 258 -10.69 8.90 -3.56
C THR A 258 -11.82 9.89 -3.87
N ARG A 259 -12.08 10.84 -2.97
CA ARG A 259 -13.16 11.82 -3.10
C ARG A 259 -13.09 12.71 -4.36
N PRO A 260 -11.91 13.11 -4.89
CA PRO A 260 -11.86 13.83 -6.17
C PRO A 260 -12.49 13.04 -7.33
N LEU A 261 -12.22 11.74 -7.42
CA LEU A 261 -12.84 10.87 -8.42
C LEU A 261 -14.34 10.73 -8.15
N TYR A 262 -14.72 10.57 -6.88
CA TYR A 262 -16.13 10.43 -6.53
C TYR A 262 -16.93 11.67 -6.96
N GLN A 263 -16.44 12.87 -6.64
CA GLN A 263 -17.09 14.11 -7.07
C GLN A 263 -17.13 14.22 -8.59
N ALA A 264 -16.06 13.84 -9.30
CA ALA A 264 -16.05 13.85 -10.75
C ALA A 264 -17.12 12.91 -11.36
N ILE A 265 -17.34 11.74 -10.76
CA ILE A 265 -18.40 10.82 -11.18
C ILE A 265 -19.77 11.45 -10.95
N LEU A 266 -20.01 12.07 -9.78
CA LEU A 266 -21.27 12.76 -9.51
C LEU A 266 -21.54 13.89 -10.51
N ASN A 267 -20.50 14.67 -10.84
CA ASN A 267 -20.56 15.72 -11.84
C ASN A 267 -20.96 15.18 -13.23
N LEU A 268 -20.29 14.12 -13.69
CA LEU A 268 -20.58 13.50 -14.99
C LEU A 268 -21.96 12.83 -15.05
N MET A 269 -22.52 12.44 -13.90
CA MET A 269 -23.89 11.93 -13.77
C MET A 269 -24.95 13.04 -13.71
N GLY A 270 -24.56 14.32 -13.73
CA GLY A 270 -25.48 15.45 -13.58
C GLY A 270 -26.03 15.61 -12.16
N LYS A 271 -25.39 15.00 -11.15
CA LYS A 271 -25.77 15.09 -9.73
C LYS A 271 -25.18 16.31 -9.02
N ALA A 272 -24.36 17.11 -9.71
CA ALA A 272 -23.74 18.31 -9.15
C ALA A 272 -24.38 19.60 -9.69
N ASN A 273 -24.48 20.63 -8.84
CA ASN A 273 -25.02 21.94 -9.23
C ASN A 273 -24.17 22.63 -10.31
N GLN A 274 -22.84 22.45 -10.24
CA GLN A 274 -21.88 22.97 -11.23
C GLN A 274 -21.06 21.80 -11.79
N PRO A 275 -21.49 21.17 -12.90
CA PRO A 275 -20.85 19.96 -13.43
C PRO A 275 -19.37 20.14 -13.83
N THR A 276 -18.97 21.36 -14.20
CA THR A 276 -17.60 21.66 -14.64
C THR A 276 -16.64 21.98 -13.51
N LEU A 277 -17.09 21.98 -12.25
CA LEU A 277 -16.26 22.29 -11.10
C LEU A 277 -16.43 21.20 -10.03
N LEU A 278 -15.33 20.69 -9.47
CA LEU A 278 -15.38 19.70 -8.39
C LEU A 278 -15.81 20.33 -7.05
N GLU A 279 -17.06 20.80 -7.02
CA GLU A 279 -17.74 21.36 -5.85
C GLU A 279 -19.00 20.56 -5.58
N GLY A 280 -19.02 19.82 -4.48
CA GLY A 280 -20.20 19.07 -4.08
C GLY A 280 -20.04 18.35 -2.75
N GLU A 281 -20.89 17.34 -2.56
CA GLU A 281 -20.99 16.59 -1.31
C GLU A 281 -19.73 15.78 -1.00
N ALA A 282 -19.04 15.26 -2.02
CA ALA A 282 -17.88 14.41 -1.83
C ALA A 282 -16.61 15.24 -1.58
N ILE A 283 -16.41 16.35 -2.29
CA ILE A 283 -15.28 17.27 -2.06
C ILE A 283 -15.57 18.67 -2.60
N SER A 284 -14.86 19.67 -2.04
CA SER A 284 -14.91 21.06 -2.48
C SER A 284 -13.52 21.52 -2.89
N PHE A 285 -13.30 21.69 -4.19
CA PHE A 285 -12.03 22.10 -4.79
C PHE A 285 -11.48 23.39 -4.16
N THR A 286 -12.34 24.40 -4.00
CA THR A 286 -11.98 25.73 -3.45
C THR A 286 -11.52 25.61 -2.00
N LYS A 287 -12.23 24.83 -1.18
CA LYS A 287 -11.86 24.60 0.22
C LYS A 287 -10.53 23.85 0.32
N GLU A 288 -10.34 22.80 -0.47
CA GLU A 288 -9.13 21.98 -0.40
C GLU A 288 -7.86 22.73 -0.81
N ILE A 289 -7.91 23.55 -1.86
CA ILE A 289 -6.74 24.34 -2.29
C ILE A 289 -6.42 25.48 -1.32
N SER A 290 -7.45 26.05 -0.69
CA SER A 290 -7.26 27.12 0.30
C SER A 290 -6.60 26.62 1.59
N ASN A 291 -6.80 25.35 1.95
CA ASN A 291 -6.36 24.76 3.20
C ASN A 291 -4.88 24.35 3.16
N GLU A 292 -4.09 24.69 4.18
CA GLU A 292 -2.66 24.30 4.28
C GLU A 292 -2.49 22.77 4.22
N ARG A 293 -3.44 22.03 4.82
CA ARG A 293 -3.50 20.57 4.81
C ARG A 293 -3.66 19.98 3.40
N GLY A 294 -4.37 20.68 2.51
CA GLY A 294 -4.54 20.28 1.12
C GLY A 294 -3.30 20.53 0.26
N ARG A 295 -2.39 21.43 0.68
CA ARG A 295 -1.09 21.66 0.03
C ARG A 295 -0.04 20.63 0.44
N GLU A 296 -0.12 20.13 1.69
CA GLU A 296 0.74 19.04 2.17
C GLU A 296 0.37 17.67 1.55
N MET A 297 -0.89 17.46 1.18
CA MET A 297 -1.35 16.24 0.50
C MET A 297 -1.22 16.32 -1.03
N VAL A 298 0.02 16.40 -1.52
CA VAL A 298 0.38 16.54 -2.95
C VAL A 298 -0.43 15.62 -3.88
N GLN A 299 -0.72 14.39 -3.47
CA GLN A 299 -1.51 13.45 -4.28
C GLN A 299 -3.00 13.81 -4.39
N THR A 300 -3.65 14.29 -3.33
CA THR A 300 -5.05 14.72 -3.39
C THR A 300 -5.17 15.93 -4.32
N THR A 301 -4.27 16.91 -4.19
CA THR A 301 -4.21 18.09 -5.07
C THR A 301 -4.01 17.71 -6.52
N SER A 302 -3.09 16.76 -6.79
CA SER A 302 -2.82 16.27 -8.15
C SER A 302 -4.04 15.58 -8.75
N ARG A 303 -4.75 14.76 -7.97
CA ARG A 303 -6.00 14.11 -8.40
C ARG A 303 -7.12 15.12 -8.60
N LEU A 304 -7.27 16.10 -7.71
CA LEU A 304 -8.24 17.19 -7.85
C LEU A 304 -8.04 17.92 -9.18
N GLN A 305 -6.81 18.35 -9.48
CA GLN A 305 -6.49 19.00 -10.75
C GLN A 305 -6.77 18.08 -11.95
N LEU A 306 -6.35 16.81 -11.89
CA LEU A 306 -6.59 15.84 -12.96
C LEU A 306 -8.07 15.68 -13.28
N TYR A 307 -8.90 15.47 -12.27
CA TYR A 307 -10.33 15.25 -12.46
C TYR A 307 -11.08 16.56 -12.77
N GLN A 308 -10.62 17.69 -12.23
CA GLN A 308 -11.14 19.01 -12.59
C GLN A 308 -10.98 19.28 -14.09
N MET A 309 -9.83 18.92 -14.67
CA MET A 309 -9.67 19.00 -16.13
C MET A 309 -10.66 18.08 -16.85
N ARG A 310 -10.88 16.85 -16.37
CA ARG A 310 -11.77 15.88 -17.04
C ARG A 310 -13.26 16.24 -17.02
N VAL A 311 -13.71 17.05 -16.06
CA VAL A 311 -15.11 17.50 -16.01
C VAL A 311 -15.32 18.85 -16.70
N ALA A 312 -14.25 19.57 -17.02
CA ALA A 312 -14.30 20.87 -17.69
C ALA A 312 -14.32 20.77 -19.22
N TYR A 313 -13.98 19.61 -19.78
CA TYR A 313 -14.05 19.28 -21.21
C TYR A 313 -15.14 18.24 -21.47
#